data_AF-A0A4R3Q374-F1
#
_entry.id   AF-A0A4R3Q374-F1
#
_cell.length_a   1.000
_cell.length_b   1.000
_cell.length_c   1.000
_cell.angle_alpha   90.00
_cell.angle_beta   90.00
_cell.angle_gamma   90.00
#
_symmetry.space_group_name_H-M   'P 1'
#
loop_
_entity.id
_entity.type
_entity.pdbx_description
1 polymer ?
#
loop_
_entity_poly.entity_id
_entity_poly.type
_entity_poly.pdbx_seq_one_letter_code
_entity_poly.pdbx_strand_id
1 'polypeptide(L)'
;MFPRVLMISTGHLSARTARFLRNHDAADWPCLGGHFGDVGFMLWVDEGASGMEPNLPRDISEVFEYASSQAASIVIFQDVSPIVLELPTYGDEDAFEADEFLDRPRKTVAKLEDEEGLVALETLAADGNAGPGDDLIEKMYEIMNVLAEYGRNKTLCSFPYTELQRLTDLASAVRLGVRRDSDKFRAHRRRIGSLLQSIDLIYTNADFGSHGPEARTREVFENVMYRLEAAKAVLKAMEY
;
A
#
# COMPACT_ATOMS: atom_id res chain seq x y z
N MET A 1 15.58 -17.19 -6.16
CA MET A 1 14.54 -18.24 -6.06
C MET A 1 13.29 -17.64 -6.68
N PHE A 2 12.63 -18.34 -7.61
CA PHE A 2 11.39 -17.82 -8.20
C PHE A 2 10.23 -18.00 -7.20
N PRO A 3 9.28 -17.05 -7.12
CA PRO A 3 8.14 -17.18 -6.21
C PRO A 3 7.33 -18.42 -6.59
N ARG A 4 6.97 -19.23 -5.60
CA ARG A 4 6.09 -20.38 -5.79
C ARG A 4 4.63 -19.92 -5.78
N VAL A 5 3.88 -20.38 -6.75
CA VAL A 5 2.48 -20.00 -6.96
C VAL A 5 1.58 -21.17 -6.59
N LEU A 6 0.58 -20.92 -5.75
CA LEU A 6 -0.52 -21.83 -5.47
C LEU A 6 -1.75 -21.38 -6.26
N MET A 7 -2.31 -22.27 -7.08
CA MET A 7 -3.55 -22.01 -7.80
C MET A 7 -4.69 -22.75 -7.10
N ILE A 8 -5.75 -22.05 -6.74
CA ILE A 8 -6.86 -22.58 -5.93
C ILE A 8 -8.20 -22.03 -6.43
N SER A 9 -9.28 -22.79 -6.25
CA SER A 9 -10.63 -22.37 -6.67
C SER A 9 -11.09 -21.10 -5.95
N THR A 10 -11.84 -20.24 -6.65
CA THR A 10 -12.63 -19.15 -6.01
C THR A 10 -13.69 -19.67 -5.03
N GLY A 11 -14.03 -20.96 -5.07
CA GLY A 11 -14.94 -21.60 -4.10
C GLY A 11 -14.44 -21.57 -2.65
N HIS A 12 -13.16 -21.24 -2.43
CA HIS A 12 -12.58 -20.99 -1.10
C HIS A 12 -12.77 -19.55 -0.60
N LEU A 13 -13.43 -18.69 -1.38
CA LEU A 13 -13.80 -17.34 -0.95
C LEU A 13 -15.27 -17.34 -0.53
N SER A 14 -15.56 -16.75 0.63
CA SER A 14 -16.91 -16.42 1.02
C SER A 14 -17.51 -15.39 0.06
N ALA A 15 -18.84 -15.40 -0.12
CA ALA A 15 -19.54 -14.42 -0.96
C ALA A 15 -19.22 -12.96 -0.56
N ARG A 16 -19.01 -12.69 0.74
CA ARG A 16 -18.61 -11.37 1.22
C ARG A 16 -17.23 -10.98 0.70
N THR A 17 -16.25 -11.86 0.84
CA THR A 17 -14.87 -11.62 0.39
C THR A 17 -14.79 -11.55 -1.12
N ALA A 18 -15.42 -12.48 -1.84
CA ALA A 18 -15.53 -12.45 -3.29
C ALA A 18 -16.14 -11.12 -3.78
N ARG A 19 -17.27 -10.69 -3.19
CA ARG A 19 -17.90 -9.40 -3.50
C ARG A 19 -17.01 -8.20 -3.17
N PHE A 20 -16.26 -8.26 -2.06
CA PHE A 20 -15.31 -7.21 -1.69
C PHE A 20 -14.20 -7.11 -2.75
N LEU A 21 -13.49 -8.20 -3.01
CA LEU A 21 -12.39 -8.24 -4.00
C LEU A 21 -12.87 -7.85 -5.39
N ARG A 22 -14.11 -8.23 -5.75
CA ARG A 22 -14.75 -7.86 -7.01
C ARG A 22 -15.01 -6.36 -7.13
N ASN A 23 -15.51 -5.73 -6.07
CA ASN A 23 -16.00 -4.35 -6.14
C ASN A 23 -14.92 -3.29 -5.84
N HIS A 24 -13.73 -3.72 -5.41
CA HIS A 24 -12.65 -2.85 -4.96
C HIS A 24 -11.42 -3.01 -5.86
N ASP A 25 -10.71 -1.90 -6.09
CA ASP A 25 -9.47 -1.97 -6.87
C ASP A 25 -8.35 -2.63 -6.06
N ALA A 26 -7.34 -3.16 -6.75
CA ALA A 26 -6.21 -3.85 -6.12
C ALA A 26 -5.57 -3.07 -4.95
N ALA A 27 -5.56 -1.73 -5.02
CA ALA A 27 -5.04 -0.86 -3.98
C ALA A 27 -5.91 -0.81 -2.71
N ASP A 28 -7.19 -1.17 -2.82
CA ASP A 28 -8.15 -1.20 -1.72
C ASP A 28 -8.16 -2.59 -1.03
N TRP A 29 -7.33 -3.53 -1.47
CA TRP A 29 -7.32 -4.91 -0.96
C TRP A 29 -6.55 -5.03 0.36
N PRO A 30 -6.92 -5.98 1.23
CA PRO A 30 -6.30 -6.15 2.55
C PRO A 30 -4.84 -6.65 2.49
N CYS A 31 -4.33 -7.02 1.31
CA CYS A 31 -2.96 -7.43 1.09
C CYS A 31 -2.54 -7.15 -0.36
N LEU A 32 -1.23 -7.15 -0.60
CA LEU A 32 -0.68 -6.95 -1.95
C LEU A 32 -1.25 -7.99 -2.91
N GLY A 33 -1.75 -7.52 -4.04
CA GLY A 33 -2.39 -8.39 -5.01
C GLY A 33 -3.08 -7.59 -6.09
N GLY A 34 -3.89 -8.28 -6.88
CA GLY A 34 -4.73 -7.67 -7.86
C GLY A 34 -5.47 -8.71 -8.68
N HIS A 35 -6.18 -8.24 -9.68
CA HIS A 35 -6.94 -9.12 -10.55
C HIS A 35 -5.99 -10.06 -11.31
N PHE A 36 -6.39 -11.33 -11.46
CA PHE A 36 -5.69 -12.29 -12.31
C PHE A 36 -6.47 -12.48 -13.60
N GLY A 37 -6.19 -11.61 -14.58
CA GLY A 37 -6.95 -11.54 -15.82
C GLY A 37 -8.44 -11.33 -15.54
N ASP A 38 -9.27 -12.14 -16.19
CA ASP A 38 -10.73 -12.04 -16.16
C ASP A 38 -11.36 -13.16 -15.33
N VAL A 39 -10.54 -14.03 -14.73
CA VAL A 39 -10.98 -15.32 -14.18
C VAL A 39 -10.75 -15.44 -12.68
N GLY A 40 -10.22 -14.39 -12.03
CA GLY A 40 -9.84 -14.51 -10.64
C GLY A 40 -9.00 -13.38 -10.04
N PHE A 41 -8.32 -13.72 -8.95
CA PHE A 41 -7.57 -12.81 -8.09
C PHE A 41 -6.21 -13.40 -7.75
N MET A 42 -5.16 -12.58 -7.75
CA MET A 42 -3.82 -12.91 -7.30
C MET A 42 -3.52 -12.16 -6.01
N LEU A 43 -3.04 -12.85 -4.98
CA LEU A 43 -2.58 -12.25 -3.73
C LEU A 43 -1.17 -12.73 -3.39
N TRP A 44 -0.34 -11.85 -2.84
CA TRP A 44 0.89 -12.20 -2.17
C TRP A 44 0.56 -12.74 -0.78
N VAL A 45 1.20 -13.86 -0.42
CA VAL A 45 1.02 -14.46 0.90
C VAL A 45 1.70 -13.55 1.94
N ASP A 46 0.90 -12.98 2.84
CA ASP A 46 1.38 -12.19 3.97
C ASP A 46 0.96 -12.87 5.29
N GLU A 47 1.89 -13.65 5.87
CA GLU A 47 1.71 -14.33 7.15
C GLU A 47 1.53 -13.35 8.33
N GLY A 48 1.90 -12.07 8.16
CA GLY A 48 1.84 -11.04 9.20
C GLY A 48 0.60 -10.14 9.14
N ALA A 49 -0.31 -10.35 8.19
CA ALA A 49 -1.48 -9.50 7.98
C ALA A 49 -2.72 -9.90 8.81
N SER A 50 -2.72 -11.07 9.46
CA SER A 50 -3.84 -11.51 10.33
C SER A 50 -3.93 -10.75 11.67
N GLY A 51 -2.90 -9.98 12.04
CA GLY A 51 -2.84 -9.18 13.27
C GLY A 51 -2.86 -7.67 13.06
N MET A 52 -3.16 -7.19 11.85
CA MET A 52 -3.06 -5.78 11.46
C MET A 52 -4.36 -5.31 10.80
N GLU A 53 -4.76 -4.05 11.04
CA GLU A 53 -5.93 -3.47 10.40
C GLU A 53 -5.59 -2.86 9.01
N PRO A 54 -6.44 -3.05 7.98
CA PRO A 54 -7.67 -3.85 7.99
C PRO A 54 -7.36 -5.36 8.04
N ASN A 55 -7.98 -6.07 8.99
CA ASN A 55 -7.76 -7.50 9.15
C ASN A 55 -8.13 -8.26 7.88
N LEU A 56 -7.26 -9.20 7.49
CA LEU A 56 -7.58 -10.14 6.42
C LEU A 56 -8.91 -10.86 6.72
N PRO A 57 -9.82 -10.94 5.75
CA PRO A 57 -10.95 -11.85 5.82
C PRO A 57 -10.49 -13.27 6.16
N ARG A 58 -11.26 -13.96 7.02
CA ARG A 58 -10.87 -15.26 7.58
C ARG A 58 -10.59 -16.33 6.51
N ASP A 59 -11.38 -16.31 5.44
CA ASP A 59 -11.20 -17.18 4.28
C ASP A 59 -9.86 -16.93 3.56
N ILE A 60 -9.42 -15.67 3.45
CA ILE A 60 -8.08 -15.35 2.91
C ILE A 60 -6.98 -15.78 3.89
N SER A 61 -7.14 -15.55 5.19
CA SER A 61 -6.11 -15.91 6.18
C SER A 61 -5.88 -17.43 6.24
N GLU A 62 -6.94 -18.24 6.20
CA GLU A 62 -6.84 -19.70 6.18
C GLU A 62 -6.12 -20.19 4.91
N VAL A 63 -6.39 -19.56 3.76
CA VAL A 63 -5.67 -19.85 2.51
C VAL A 63 -4.20 -19.46 2.58
N PHE A 64 -3.86 -18.33 3.22
CA PHE A 64 -2.47 -17.89 3.40
C PHE A 64 -1.68 -18.83 4.30
N GLU A 65 -2.28 -19.30 5.40
CA GLU A 65 -1.68 -20.33 6.27
C GLU A 65 -1.41 -21.63 5.49
N TYR A 66 -2.37 -22.06 4.67
CA TYR A 66 -2.17 -23.22 3.80
C TYR A 66 -1.07 -22.98 2.75
N ALA A 67 -1.08 -21.83 2.06
CA ALA A 67 -0.09 -21.49 1.05
C ALA A 67 1.34 -21.45 1.64
N SER A 68 1.49 -20.88 2.84
CA SER A 68 2.73 -20.90 3.60
C SER A 68 3.21 -22.34 3.88
N SER A 69 2.32 -23.23 4.31
CA SER A 69 2.66 -24.66 4.52
C SER A 69 3.17 -25.36 3.26
N GLN A 70 2.79 -24.85 2.07
CA GLN A 70 3.24 -25.34 0.76
C GLN A 70 4.48 -24.60 0.23
N ALA A 71 5.05 -23.68 1.02
CA ALA A 71 6.10 -22.75 0.65
C ALA A 71 5.74 -21.91 -0.60
N ALA A 72 4.46 -21.58 -0.78
CA ALA A 72 3.98 -20.68 -1.82
C ALA A 72 4.03 -19.23 -1.33
N SER A 73 4.48 -18.32 -2.21
CA SER A 73 4.56 -16.88 -1.93
C SER A 73 3.41 -16.11 -2.60
N ILE A 74 2.68 -16.75 -3.51
CA ILE A 74 1.58 -16.17 -4.27
C ILE A 74 0.42 -17.18 -4.29
N VAL A 75 -0.80 -16.69 -4.08
CA VAL A 75 -2.04 -17.44 -4.30
C VAL A 75 -2.79 -16.84 -5.47
N ILE A 76 -3.25 -17.68 -6.40
CA ILE A 76 -4.16 -17.31 -7.47
C ILE A 76 -5.48 -18.04 -7.25
N PHE A 77 -6.51 -17.28 -6.89
CA PHE A 77 -7.90 -17.73 -6.90
C PHE A 77 -8.42 -17.65 -8.33
N GLN A 78 -8.92 -18.75 -8.90
CA GLN A 78 -9.63 -18.72 -10.18
C GLN A 78 -10.69 -19.82 -10.21
N ASP A 79 -11.75 -19.63 -10.99
CA ASP A 79 -12.90 -20.54 -10.98
C ASP A 79 -12.55 -21.98 -11.39
N VAL A 80 -11.70 -22.13 -12.41
CA VAL A 80 -11.27 -23.44 -12.95
C VAL A 80 -10.15 -24.13 -12.14
N SER A 81 -9.70 -23.53 -11.04
CA SER A 81 -8.65 -24.14 -10.21
C SER A 81 -9.20 -25.24 -9.31
N PRO A 82 -8.33 -26.16 -8.84
CA PRO A 82 -8.72 -27.21 -7.92
C PRO A 82 -9.26 -26.68 -6.58
N ILE A 83 -10.20 -27.43 -6.01
CA ILE A 83 -10.59 -27.32 -4.60
C ILE A 83 -9.54 -28.03 -3.74
N VAL A 84 -9.06 -27.36 -2.70
CA VAL A 84 -8.16 -27.92 -1.69
C VAL A 84 -9.02 -28.49 -0.56
N LEU A 85 -8.93 -29.80 -0.33
CA LEU A 85 -9.81 -30.50 0.62
C LEU A 85 -9.60 -30.07 2.07
N GLU A 86 -8.41 -29.55 2.39
CA GLU A 86 -8.01 -29.07 3.71
C GLU A 86 -8.56 -27.68 4.04
N LEU A 87 -9.12 -26.96 3.05
CA LEU A 87 -9.62 -25.60 3.22
C LEU A 87 -11.15 -25.56 3.14
N PRO A 88 -11.81 -24.66 3.91
CA PRO A 88 -13.25 -24.49 3.80
C PRO A 88 -13.67 -24.08 2.39
N THR A 89 -14.84 -24.56 1.97
CA THR A 89 -15.51 -24.16 0.74
C THR A 89 -16.82 -23.49 1.11
N TYR A 90 -17.12 -22.36 0.46
CA TYR A 90 -18.24 -21.50 0.84
C TYR A 90 -19.43 -21.55 -0.12
N GLY A 91 -19.29 -22.28 -1.23
CA GLY A 91 -20.38 -22.84 -2.05
C GLY A 91 -21.55 -21.91 -2.38
N ASP A 92 -21.46 -21.27 -3.55
CA ASP A 92 -22.46 -21.47 -4.60
C ASP A 92 -21.74 -21.27 -5.95
N GLU A 93 -22.06 -22.10 -6.94
CA GLU A 93 -21.44 -22.11 -8.28
C GLU A 93 -21.61 -20.76 -9.02
N ASP A 94 -22.46 -19.86 -8.51
CA ASP A 94 -22.76 -18.54 -9.06
C ASP A 94 -22.17 -17.37 -8.23
N ALA A 95 -21.35 -17.63 -7.20
CA ALA A 95 -20.82 -16.57 -6.33
C ALA A 95 -19.83 -15.63 -7.04
N PHE A 96 -19.27 -16.05 -8.19
CA PHE A 96 -18.33 -15.28 -8.99
C PHE A 96 -18.81 -15.13 -10.44
N GLU A 97 -19.67 -14.14 -10.68
CA GLU A 97 -19.97 -13.69 -12.04
C GLU A 97 -18.80 -12.84 -12.58
N ALA A 98 -17.95 -13.45 -13.40
CA ALA A 98 -16.82 -12.78 -14.06
C ALA A 98 -17.25 -11.60 -14.95
N ASP A 99 -18.46 -11.67 -15.51
CA ASP A 99 -18.98 -10.66 -16.45
C ASP A 99 -19.33 -9.33 -15.75
N GLU A 100 -19.96 -9.35 -14.56
CA GLU A 100 -20.23 -8.13 -13.76
C GLU A 100 -18.95 -7.37 -13.37
N PHE A 101 -17.83 -8.08 -13.32
CA PHE A 101 -16.53 -7.57 -12.90
C PHE A 101 -15.77 -6.87 -14.02
N LEU A 102 -15.94 -7.31 -15.28
CA LEU A 102 -15.28 -6.73 -16.45
C LEU A 102 -15.79 -5.34 -16.80
N ASP A 103 -17.10 -5.13 -16.62
CA ASP A 103 -17.77 -3.90 -17.03
C ASP A 103 -17.68 -2.77 -15.98
N ARG A 104 -17.05 -3.03 -14.83
CA ARG A 104 -16.94 -2.00 -13.78
C ARG A 104 -15.94 -0.92 -14.17
N PRO A 105 -16.28 0.38 -14.00
CA PRO A 105 -15.32 1.46 -14.20
C PRO A 105 -14.22 1.40 -13.13
N ARG A 106 -13.00 1.07 -13.55
CA ARG A 106 -11.82 1.04 -12.67
C ARG A 106 -11.42 2.47 -12.28
N LYS A 107 -10.97 2.69 -11.03
CA LYS A 107 -10.41 3.98 -10.66
C LYS A 107 -9.11 4.17 -11.42
N THR A 108 -8.93 5.35 -12.00
CA THR A 108 -7.61 5.75 -12.53
C THR A 108 -6.59 5.82 -11.39
N VAL A 109 -5.29 5.64 -11.68
CA VAL A 109 -4.21 5.86 -10.70
C VAL A 109 -4.36 7.22 -10.01
N ALA A 110 -4.69 8.25 -10.77
CA ALA A 110 -4.97 9.59 -10.27
C ALA A 110 -6.07 9.64 -9.19
N LYS A 111 -7.13 8.86 -9.36
CA LYS A 111 -8.26 8.79 -8.41
C LYS A 111 -7.87 8.02 -7.15
N LEU A 112 -7.13 6.93 -7.29
CA LEU A 112 -6.58 6.18 -6.15
C LEU A 112 -5.63 7.05 -5.31
N GLU A 113 -4.72 7.78 -5.97
CA GLU A 113 -3.83 8.72 -5.28
C GLU A 113 -4.60 9.82 -4.52
N ASP A 114 -5.69 10.31 -5.11
CA ASP A 114 -6.54 11.34 -4.53
C ASP A 114 -7.32 10.83 -3.30
N GLU A 115 -7.84 9.60 -3.36
CA GLU A 115 -8.53 8.95 -2.24
C GLU A 115 -7.55 8.65 -1.09
N GLU A 116 -6.37 8.13 -1.38
CA GLU A 116 -5.35 7.88 -0.35
C GLU A 116 -4.87 9.17 0.32
N GLY A 117 -4.68 10.24 -0.45
CA GLY A 117 -4.34 11.55 0.11
C GLY A 117 -5.46 12.13 0.99
N LEU A 118 -6.72 11.84 0.70
CA LEU A 118 -7.86 12.27 1.52
C LEU A 118 -7.89 11.50 2.83
N VAL A 119 -7.72 10.17 2.78
CA VAL A 119 -7.62 9.32 3.99
C VAL A 119 -6.45 9.80 4.86
N ALA A 120 -5.29 10.08 4.26
CA ALA A 120 -4.14 10.60 4.98
C ALA A 120 -4.43 11.94 5.69
N LEU A 121 -5.15 12.87 5.04
CA LEU A 121 -5.56 14.12 5.68
C LEU A 121 -6.53 13.90 6.85
N GLU A 122 -7.45 12.94 6.74
CA GLU A 122 -8.38 12.59 7.82
C GLU A 122 -7.63 11.99 9.02
N THR A 123 -6.71 11.06 8.78
CA THR A 123 -5.84 10.48 9.82
C THR A 123 -5.01 11.55 10.52
N LEU A 124 -4.34 12.41 9.75
CA LEU A 124 -3.55 13.51 10.30
C LEU A 124 -4.43 14.49 11.09
N ALA A 125 -5.66 14.75 10.67
CA ALA A 125 -6.58 15.62 11.40
C ALA A 125 -7.01 15.01 12.75
N ALA A 126 -7.29 13.71 12.78
CA ALA A 126 -7.63 13.00 14.01
C ALA A 126 -6.52 13.08 15.06
N ASP A 127 -5.26 13.07 14.61
CA ASP A 127 -4.08 13.14 15.49
C ASP A 127 -3.66 14.58 15.86
N GLY A 128 -4.47 15.60 15.50
CA GLY A 128 -4.12 17.01 15.71
C GLY A 128 -2.96 17.50 14.82
N ASN A 129 -2.66 16.74 13.77
CA ASN A 129 -1.54 16.95 12.84
C ASN A 129 -1.97 17.52 11.49
N ALA A 130 -3.24 17.87 11.28
CA ALA A 130 -3.66 18.56 10.06
C ALA A 130 -3.36 20.06 10.11
N GLY A 131 -2.85 20.58 9.00
CA GLY A 131 -2.67 22.01 8.76
C GLY A 131 -2.40 22.33 7.29
N PRO A 132 -2.15 23.61 6.95
CA PRO A 132 -1.89 24.04 5.57
C PRO A 132 -0.61 23.42 4.99
N GLY A 133 -0.36 23.60 3.68
CA GLY A 133 0.78 22.99 2.97
C GLY A 133 2.15 23.19 3.65
N ASP A 134 2.42 24.38 4.18
CA ASP A 134 3.64 24.69 4.96
C ASP A 134 3.80 23.77 6.19
N ASP A 135 2.71 23.53 6.91
CA ASP A 135 2.69 22.72 8.14
C ASP A 135 2.95 21.24 7.84
N LEU A 136 2.42 20.71 6.74
CA LEU A 136 2.69 19.34 6.31
C LEU A 136 4.18 19.12 6.02
N ILE A 137 4.82 20.05 5.31
CA ILE A 137 6.24 19.93 4.93
C ILE A 137 7.15 20.12 6.14
N GLU A 138 6.85 21.05 7.06
CA GLU A 138 7.61 21.18 8.31
C GLU A 138 7.52 19.90 9.15
N LYS A 139 6.32 19.30 9.30
CA LYS A 139 6.14 18.03 10.01
C LYS A 139 6.93 16.87 9.40
N MET A 140 7.07 16.83 8.07
CA MET A 140 7.94 15.85 7.43
C MET A 140 9.41 16.06 7.84
N TYR A 141 9.89 17.31 7.89
CA TYR A 141 11.26 17.58 8.36
C TYR A 141 11.47 17.18 9.83
N GLU A 142 10.48 17.39 10.69
CA GLU A 142 10.54 16.98 12.09
C GLU A 142 10.75 15.46 12.21
N ILE A 143 9.94 14.66 11.51
CA ILE A 143 10.08 13.20 11.50
C ILE A 143 11.44 12.80 10.91
N MET A 144 11.87 13.42 9.81
CA MET A 144 13.14 13.13 9.17
C MET A 144 14.35 13.43 10.06
N ASN A 145 14.30 14.49 10.87
CA ASN A 145 15.35 14.81 11.82
C ASN A 145 15.44 13.76 12.93
N VAL A 146 14.30 13.34 13.48
CA VAL A 146 14.22 12.27 14.49
C VAL A 146 14.72 10.95 13.91
N LEU A 147 14.33 10.62 12.68
CA LEU A 147 14.74 9.41 11.97
C LEU A 147 16.26 9.39 11.71
N ALA A 148 16.84 10.53 11.29
CA ALA A 148 18.28 10.67 11.07
C ALA A 148 19.08 10.56 12.37
N GLU A 149 18.57 11.07 13.50
CA GLU A 149 19.19 10.89 14.81
C GLU A 149 19.08 9.43 15.28
N TYR A 150 17.92 8.82 15.09
CA TYR A 150 17.67 7.43 15.45
C TYR A 150 18.61 6.47 14.70
N GLY A 151 18.75 6.65 13.39
CA GLY A 151 19.61 5.83 12.52
C GLY A 151 21.11 5.89 12.85
N ARG A 152 21.58 6.92 13.57
CA ARG A 152 22.97 6.98 14.06
C ARG A 152 23.24 6.03 15.23
N ASN A 153 22.20 5.75 16.02
CA ASN A 153 22.32 5.04 17.30
C ASN A 153 21.73 3.63 17.25
N LYS A 154 20.84 3.35 16.29
CA LYS A 154 20.04 2.12 16.19
C LYS A 154 19.80 1.74 14.73
N THR A 155 19.36 0.51 14.50
CA THR A 155 18.91 0.06 13.17
C THR A 155 17.59 0.75 12.81
N LEU A 156 17.50 1.32 11.61
CA LEU A 156 16.30 2.01 11.12
C LEU A 156 15.05 1.12 11.11
N CYS A 157 15.23 -0.18 10.92
CA CYS A 157 14.14 -1.16 10.90
C CYS A 157 13.49 -1.38 12.28
N SER A 158 14.09 -0.84 13.35
CA SER A 158 13.50 -0.78 14.69
C SER A 158 12.79 0.54 14.99
N PHE A 159 12.77 1.47 14.03
CA PHE A 159 12.09 2.76 14.21
C PHE A 159 10.57 2.54 14.36
N PRO A 160 9.86 3.33 15.19
CA PRO A 160 8.44 3.14 15.39
C PRO A 160 7.66 3.22 14.07
N TYR A 161 6.98 2.14 13.71
CA TYR A 161 6.23 2.05 12.46
C TYR A 161 5.12 3.12 12.35
N THR A 162 4.55 3.54 13.48
CA THR A 162 3.57 4.64 13.51
C THR A 162 4.14 5.97 12.99
N GLU A 163 5.41 6.26 13.24
CA GLU A 163 6.06 7.47 12.70
C GLU A 163 6.41 7.31 11.21
N LEU A 164 6.74 6.10 10.76
CA LEU A 164 6.91 5.77 9.34
C LEU A 164 5.60 5.90 8.56
N GLN A 165 4.50 5.41 9.14
CA GLN A 165 3.16 5.56 8.58
C GLN A 165 2.79 7.04 8.50
N ARG A 166 3.02 7.80 9.56
CA ARG A 166 2.77 9.25 9.58
C ARG A 166 3.57 9.99 8.50
N LEU A 167 4.82 9.59 8.24
CA LEU A 167 5.61 10.15 7.13
C LEU A 167 4.98 9.85 5.76
N THR A 168 4.43 8.65 5.58
CA THR A 168 3.68 8.24 4.38
C THR A 168 2.42 9.08 4.22
N ASP A 169 1.65 9.26 5.29
CA ASP A 169 0.42 10.07 5.28
C ASP A 169 0.71 11.53 4.92
N LEU A 170 1.77 12.12 5.51
CA LEU A 170 2.20 13.47 5.16
C LEU A 170 2.60 13.58 3.68
N ALA A 171 3.32 12.58 3.14
CA ALA A 171 3.71 12.57 1.73
C ALA A 171 2.50 12.45 0.78
N SER A 172 1.52 11.60 1.13
CA SER A 172 0.25 11.45 0.40
C SER A 172 -0.59 12.73 0.45
N ALA A 173 -0.66 13.40 1.60
CA ALA A 173 -1.33 14.69 1.76
C ALA A 173 -0.65 15.81 0.94
N VAL A 174 0.69 15.89 0.95
CA VAL A 174 1.44 16.83 0.12
C VAL A 174 1.20 16.56 -1.37
N ARG A 175 1.23 15.29 -1.79
CA ARG A 175 0.94 14.89 -3.17
C ARG A 175 -0.45 15.33 -3.61
N LEU A 176 -1.47 15.10 -2.78
CA LEU A 176 -2.84 15.52 -3.03
C LEU A 176 -2.95 17.05 -3.13
N GLY A 177 -2.35 17.76 -2.18
CA GLY A 177 -2.33 19.22 -2.15
C GLY A 177 -1.73 19.82 -3.42
N VAL A 178 -0.59 19.28 -3.87
CA VAL A 178 0.06 19.70 -5.13
C VAL A 178 -0.80 19.38 -6.35
N ARG A 179 -1.51 18.25 -6.39
CA ARG A 179 -2.41 17.91 -7.52
C ARG A 179 -3.60 18.86 -7.62
N ARG A 180 -4.21 19.20 -6.48
CA ARG A 180 -5.46 19.99 -6.44
C ARG A 180 -5.24 21.49 -6.44
N ASP A 181 -4.15 21.96 -5.85
CA ASP A 181 -3.86 23.39 -5.68
C ASP A 181 -2.34 23.63 -5.77
N SER A 182 -1.80 23.38 -6.95
CA SER A 182 -0.36 23.44 -7.21
C SER A 182 0.25 24.84 -6.99
N ASP A 183 -0.55 25.90 -7.12
CA ASP A 183 -0.13 27.28 -6.89
C ASP A 183 0.27 27.54 -5.43
N LYS A 184 -0.50 27.02 -4.47
CA LYS A 184 -0.16 27.12 -3.05
C LYS A 184 1.17 26.44 -2.72
N PHE A 185 1.48 25.35 -3.41
CA PHE A 185 2.70 24.57 -3.16
C PHE A 185 3.91 25.02 -3.98
N ARG A 186 3.75 25.97 -4.90
CA ARG A 186 4.82 26.43 -5.80
C ARG A 186 6.06 26.92 -5.03
N ALA A 187 5.85 27.66 -3.93
CA ALA A 187 6.93 28.16 -3.08
C ALA A 187 7.72 27.03 -2.38
N HIS A 188 7.13 25.84 -2.21
CA HIS A 188 7.75 24.73 -1.49
C HIS A 188 8.54 23.77 -2.38
N ARG A 189 8.60 23.97 -3.70
CA ARG A 189 9.31 23.08 -4.63
C ARG A 189 10.73 22.75 -4.17
N ARG A 190 11.48 23.76 -3.70
CA ARG A 190 12.85 23.56 -3.19
C ARG A 190 12.88 22.71 -1.94
N ARG A 191 11.95 22.93 -1.00
CA ARG A 191 11.83 22.18 0.26
C ARG A 191 11.48 20.72 -0.02
N ILE A 192 10.51 20.45 -0.90
CA ILE A 192 10.19 19.09 -1.37
C ILE A 192 11.43 18.42 -1.99
N GLY A 193 12.18 19.16 -2.81
CA GLY A 193 13.43 18.67 -3.39
C GLY A 193 14.50 18.31 -2.36
N SER A 194 14.62 19.09 -1.29
CA SER A 194 15.53 18.80 -0.18
C SER A 194 15.09 17.61 0.67
N LEU A 195 13.79 17.47 0.95
CA LEU A 195 13.23 16.28 1.62
C LEU A 195 13.57 15.01 0.84
N LEU A 196 13.35 15.01 -0.48
CA LEU A 196 13.71 13.88 -1.36
C LEU A 196 15.18 13.50 -1.22
N GLN A 197 16.10 14.47 -1.26
CA GLN A 197 17.54 14.21 -1.11
C GLN A 197 17.88 13.62 0.26
N SER A 198 17.25 14.11 1.32
CA SER A 198 17.46 13.58 2.67
C SER A 198 16.96 12.15 2.79
N ILE A 199 15.80 11.84 2.21
CA ILE A 199 15.23 10.49 2.22
C ILE A 199 16.08 9.53 1.39
N ASP A 200 16.49 9.92 0.19
CA ASP A 200 17.36 9.13 -0.69
C ASP A 200 18.71 8.81 -0.02
N LEU A 201 19.27 9.78 0.73
CA LEU A 201 20.49 9.56 1.49
C LEU A 201 20.29 8.54 2.63
N ILE A 202 19.18 8.59 3.35
CA ILE A 202 18.87 7.59 4.39
C ILE A 202 18.66 6.22 3.73
N TYR A 203 17.87 6.19 2.65
CA TYR A 203 17.52 4.98 1.92
C TYR A 203 18.76 4.25 1.39
N THR A 204 19.67 4.98 0.74
CA THR A 204 20.89 4.42 0.12
C THR A 204 21.90 3.91 1.15
N ASN A 205 21.92 4.49 2.36
CA ASN A 205 22.85 4.09 3.43
C ASN A 205 22.30 3.01 4.36
N ALA A 206 21.02 2.66 4.22
CA ALA A 206 20.36 1.66 5.04
C ALA A 206 20.45 0.26 4.40
N ASP A 207 20.64 -0.77 5.23
CA ASP A 207 20.53 -2.16 4.80
C ASP A 207 19.09 -2.64 5.00
N PHE A 208 18.30 -2.61 3.94
CA PHE A 208 16.96 -3.16 3.94
C PHE A 208 17.00 -4.63 3.49
N GLY A 209 16.76 -5.54 4.44
CA GLY A 209 16.46 -6.93 4.17
C GLY A 209 15.28 -7.13 3.21
N SER A 210 15.13 -8.37 2.73
CA SER A 210 14.11 -8.73 1.73
C SER A 210 12.76 -9.12 2.33
N HIS A 211 12.67 -9.32 3.65
CA HIS A 211 11.48 -9.80 4.35
C HIS A 211 11.33 -9.09 5.70
N GLY A 212 10.15 -9.19 6.32
CA GLY A 212 9.94 -8.73 7.69
C GLY A 212 9.95 -7.21 7.87
N PRO A 213 10.31 -6.71 9.08
CA PRO A 213 10.34 -5.29 9.40
C PRO A 213 11.23 -4.45 8.49
N GLU A 214 12.32 -5.04 7.98
CA GLU A 214 13.25 -4.40 7.06
C GLU A 214 12.58 -4.09 5.70
N ALA A 215 11.85 -5.05 5.14
CA ALA A 215 11.13 -4.88 3.88
C ALA A 215 10.02 -3.84 4.00
N ARG A 216 9.28 -3.83 5.12
CA ARG A 216 8.23 -2.83 5.37
C ARG A 216 8.78 -1.42 5.50
N THR A 217 9.91 -1.26 6.19
CA THR A 217 10.59 0.04 6.29
C THR A 217 11.02 0.53 4.90
N ARG A 218 11.54 -0.38 4.06
CA ARG A 218 11.89 -0.07 2.66
C ARG A 218 10.69 0.43 1.86
N GLU A 219 9.57 -0.29 1.92
CA GLU A 219 8.34 0.04 1.20
C GLU A 219 7.81 1.44 1.58
N VAL A 220 7.90 1.80 2.86
CA VAL A 220 7.54 3.17 3.31
C VAL A 220 8.41 4.22 2.61
N PHE A 221 9.73 4.05 2.61
CA PHE A 221 10.61 5.01 1.96
C PHE A 221 10.37 5.09 0.45
N GLU A 222 10.18 3.95 -0.22
CA GLU A 222 9.85 3.89 -1.64
C GLU A 222 8.55 4.65 -1.95
N ASN A 223 7.50 4.47 -1.13
CA ASN A 223 6.23 5.18 -1.28
C ASN A 223 6.41 6.69 -1.06
N VAL A 224 7.08 7.11 0.01
CA VAL A 224 7.33 8.53 0.29
C VAL A 224 8.11 9.19 -0.85
N MET A 225 9.17 8.55 -1.34
CA MET A 225 9.94 9.04 -2.48
C MET A 225 9.07 9.18 -3.72
N TYR A 226 8.31 8.14 -4.08
CA TYR A 226 7.37 8.18 -5.20
C TYR A 226 6.42 9.38 -5.14
N ARG A 227 5.79 9.62 -3.98
CA ARG A 227 4.83 10.72 -3.77
C ARG A 227 5.48 12.09 -3.94
N LEU A 228 6.64 12.28 -3.32
CA LEU A 228 7.36 13.56 -3.38
C LEU A 228 7.96 13.82 -4.77
N GLU A 229 8.42 12.79 -5.48
CA GLU A 229 8.88 12.89 -6.86
C GLU A 229 7.73 13.31 -7.79
N ALA A 230 6.57 12.66 -7.67
CA ALA A 230 5.38 12.99 -8.43
C ALA A 230 4.89 14.43 -8.14
N ALA A 231 4.93 14.85 -6.87
CA ALA A 231 4.63 16.24 -6.48
C ALA A 231 5.62 17.22 -7.13
N LYS A 232 6.93 16.95 -7.02
CA LYS A 232 7.99 17.80 -7.61
C LYS A 232 7.87 17.88 -9.14
N ALA A 233 7.49 16.80 -9.81
CA ALA A 233 7.28 16.77 -11.25
C ALA A 233 6.15 17.72 -11.68
N VAL A 234 5.01 17.71 -10.98
CA VAL A 234 3.90 18.65 -11.23
C VAL A 234 4.36 20.10 -11.06
N LEU A 235 5.04 20.41 -9.95
CA LEU A 235 5.53 21.78 -9.69
C LEU A 235 6.57 22.25 -10.70
N LYS A 236 7.37 21.32 -11.26
CA LYS A 236 8.34 21.63 -12.33
C LYS A 236 7.65 21.92 -13.66
N ALA A 237 6.55 21.23 -13.97
CA ALA A 237 5.82 21.43 -15.22
C ALA A 237 5.16 22.82 -15.33
N MET A 238 4.91 23.49 -14.19
CA MET A 238 4.32 24.84 -14.14
C MET A 238 5.31 25.99 -14.45
N GLU A 239 6.59 25.69 -14.64
CA GLU A 239 7.62 26.70 -14.97
C GLU A 239 7.68 27.03 -16.48
N TYR A 240 6.91 26.31 -17.31
CA TYR A 240 6.83 26.45 -18.77
C TYR A 240 5.42 26.83 -19.21
#